data_AF-A0A959W5E4-F1
#
_entry.id   AF-A0A959W5E4-F1
#
_cell.length_a   1.000
_cell.length_b   1.000
_cell.length_c   1.000
_cell.angle_alpha   90.00
_cell.angle_beta   90.00
_cell.angle_gamma   90.00
#
_symmetry.space_group_name_H-M   'P 1'
#
loop_
_entity.id
_entity.type
_entity.pdbx_description
1 polymer ?
#
loop_
_entity_poly.entity_id
_entity_poly.type
_entity_poly.pdbx_seq_one_letter_code
_entity_poly.pdbx_strand_id
1 'polypeptide(L)'
;MRYPVESFTEEEQSMLAPYFTNLDRPVFALTNLPETVKGALFARYSRYGGTLRRLYLDEFAADAAAADPEGRLKPFDGEEGQRAAKLYESVFVGFGDDSIAQLGGAHVACEWVSNILTKVLQRGRLAAYLEQSTR
;
A
#
# COMPACT_ATOMS: atom_id res chain seq x y z
N MET A 1 -9.61 23.63 -8.35
CA MET A 1 -8.53 23.76 -7.34
C MET A 1 -7.21 23.69 -8.08
N ARG A 2 -6.30 24.68 -7.93
CA ARG A 2 -4.94 24.58 -8.48
C ARG A 2 -4.06 23.97 -7.40
N TYR A 3 -3.50 22.80 -7.67
CA TYR A 3 -2.51 22.16 -6.80
C TYR A 3 -1.21 22.00 -7.59
N PRO A 4 -0.05 22.05 -6.93
CA PRO A 4 1.23 21.78 -7.58
C PRO A 4 1.23 20.34 -8.10
N VAL A 5 1.59 20.17 -9.37
CA VAL A 5 1.81 18.87 -10.00
C VAL A 5 3.28 18.76 -10.29
N GLU A 6 3.88 17.72 -9.76
CA GLU A 6 5.27 17.40 -10.01
C GLU A 6 5.41 16.74 -11.39
N SER A 7 6.47 17.10 -12.11
CA SER A 7 6.79 16.48 -13.40
C SER A 7 7.79 15.35 -13.18
N PHE A 8 7.51 14.19 -13.78
CA PHE A 8 8.35 13.01 -13.70
C PHE A 8 8.88 12.65 -15.08
N THR A 9 10.13 12.21 -15.17
CA THR A 9 10.71 11.67 -16.41
C THR A 9 10.02 10.36 -16.80
N GLU A 10 10.21 9.89 -18.04
CA GLU A 10 9.66 8.59 -18.47
C GLU A 10 10.14 7.43 -17.59
N GLU A 11 11.40 7.49 -17.16
CA GLU A 11 12.00 6.50 -16.27
C GLU A 11 11.36 6.53 -14.88
N GLU A 12 11.20 7.72 -14.28
CA GLU A 12 10.54 7.91 -13.00
C GLU A 12 9.08 7.46 -13.03
N GLN A 13 8.38 7.75 -14.13
CA GLN A 13 7.01 7.29 -14.33
C GLN A 13 6.94 5.76 -14.34
N SER A 14 7.89 5.09 -14.99
CA SER A 14 7.92 3.62 -15.05
C SER A 14 8.16 2.98 -13.67
N MET A 15 8.96 3.61 -12.81
CA MET A 15 9.18 3.16 -11.42
C MET A 15 7.97 3.40 -10.51
N LEU A 16 7.17 4.43 -10.77
CA LEU A 16 6.01 4.78 -9.93
C LEU A 16 4.73 4.05 -10.36
N ALA A 17 4.53 3.83 -11.66
CA ALA A 17 3.28 3.33 -12.23
C ALA A 17 2.76 2.00 -11.61
N PRO A 18 3.61 1.03 -11.19
CA PRO A 18 3.13 -0.21 -10.56
C PRO A 18 2.51 0.00 -9.18
N TYR A 19 2.92 1.07 -8.48
CA TYR A 19 2.72 1.24 -7.05
C TYR A 19 1.76 2.36 -6.68
N PHE A 20 1.50 3.26 -7.61
CA PHE A 20 0.62 4.40 -7.42
C PHE A 20 -0.50 4.36 -8.44
N THR A 21 -1.75 4.38 -7.97
CA THR A 21 -2.93 4.40 -8.84
C THR A 21 -3.00 5.59 -9.82
N ASN A 22 -2.22 6.66 -9.60
CA ASN A 22 -1.98 7.77 -10.55
C ASN A 22 -0.72 8.57 -10.15
N LEU A 23 -0.16 9.36 -11.07
CA LEU A 23 1.09 10.11 -10.87
C LEU A 23 0.92 11.63 -10.77
N ASP A 24 -0.18 12.16 -11.29
CA ASP A 24 -0.40 13.58 -11.55
C ASP A 24 -1.58 14.17 -10.76
N ARG A 25 -2.26 13.37 -9.93
CA ARG A 25 -3.42 13.79 -9.11
C ARG A 25 -3.10 13.78 -7.61
N PRO A 26 -3.83 14.58 -6.80
CA PRO A 26 -3.53 14.78 -5.39
C PRO A 26 -4.09 13.66 -4.50
N VAL A 27 -5.02 12.84 -5.00
CA VAL A 27 -5.58 11.67 -4.30
C VAL A 27 -5.22 10.42 -5.05
N PHE A 28 -4.61 9.47 -4.36
CA PHE A 28 -4.13 8.21 -4.91
C PHE A 28 -4.03 7.17 -3.80
N ALA A 29 -4.16 5.90 -4.17
CA ALA A 29 -3.82 4.77 -3.33
C ALA A 29 -2.45 4.21 -3.69
N LEU A 30 -1.75 3.69 -2.67
CA LEU A 30 -0.59 2.83 -2.83
C LEU A 30 -1.08 1.40 -3.08
N THR A 31 -0.71 0.84 -4.22
CA THR A 31 -1.02 -0.53 -4.64
C THR A 31 0.25 -1.33 -4.78
N ASN A 32 0.19 -2.65 -4.67
CA ASN A 32 1.32 -3.55 -4.97
C ASN A 32 2.64 -3.26 -4.22
N LEU A 33 2.64 -2.36 -3.22
CA LEU A 33 3.74 -2.17 -2.30
C LEU A 33 3.56 -3.09 -1.10
N PRO A 34 4.65 -3.65 -0.56
CA PRO A 34 4.61 -4.29 0.75
C PRO A 34 4.07 -3.32 1.80
N GLU A 35 3.23 -3.81 2.73
CA GLU A 35 2.65 -2.97 3.79
C GLU A 35 3.73 -2.30 4.67
N THR A 36 4.88 -2.98 4.87
CA THR A 36 6.04 -2.41 5.56
C THR A 36 6.63 -1.21 4.83
N VAL A 37 6.66 -1.26 3.50
CA VAL A 37 7.13 -0.15 2.66
C VAL A 37 6.14 1.00 2.71
N LYS A 38 4.83 0.73 2.57
CA LYS A 38 3.79 1.77 2.74
C LYS A 38 3.93 2.44 4.09
N GLY A 39 4.15 1.63 5.13
CA GLY A 39 4.31 2.11 6.48
C GLY A 39 5.53 3.02 6.64
N ALA A 40 6.71 2.54 6.28
CA ALA A 40 7.95 3.30 6.34
C ALA A 40 7.87 4.59 5.50
N LEU A 41 7.26 4.52 4.31
CA LEU A 41 7.03 5.66 3.45
C LEU A 41 6.20 6.74 4.17
N PHE A 42 5.11 6.36 4.84
CA PHE A 42 4.30 7.31 5.62
C PHE A 42 5.02 7.82 6.88
N ALA A 43 5.80 6.99 7.57
CA ALA A 43 6.64 7.40 8.71
C ALA A 43 7.58 8.54 8.30
N ARG A 44 8.30 8.29 7.20
CA ARG A 44 9.33 9.18 6.66
C ARG A 44 8.72 10.45 6.10
N TYR A 45 7.56 10.35 5.46
CA TYR A 45 6.85 11.46 4.85
C TYR A 45 6.52 12.59 5.83
N SER A 46 6.22 12.27 7.09
CA SER A 46 5.90 13.27 8.13
C SER A 46 6.99 14.34 8.32
N ARG A 47 8.25 14.04 7.95
CA ARG A 47 9.42 14.92 8.08
C ARG A 47 10.10 15.22 6.75
N TYR A 48 9.47 14.88 5.62
CA TYR A 48 10.02 15.05 4.29
C TYR A 48 9.48 16.33 3.64
N GLY A 49 10.33 17.06 2.89
CA GLY A 49 10.00 18.37 2.33
C GLY A 49 9.30 18.36 0.96
N GLY A 50 9.19 17.19 0.32
CA GLY A 50 8.60 17.03 -1.02
C GLY A 50 7.34 16.18 -1.03
N THR A 51 6.98 15.65 -2.21
CA THR A 51 5.79 14.79 -2.37
C THR A 51 6.07 13.35 -1.97
N LEU A 52 5.01 12.57 -1.67
CA LEU A 52 5.15 11.14 -1.35
C LEU A 52 5.75 10.33 -2.51
N ARG A 53 5.48 10.73 -3.76
CA ARG A 53 6.04 10.08 -4.97
C ARG A 53 7.51 10.38 -5.13
N ARG A 54 7.92 11.63 -4.90
CA ARG A 54 9.33 12.01 -4.90
C ARG A 54 10.08 11.31 -3.77
N LEU A 55 9.50 11.25 -2.57
CA LEU A 55 10.06 10.48 -1.46
C LEU A 55 10.28 9.01 -1.84
N TYR A 56 9.29 8.38 -2.47
CA TYR A 56 9.42 7.01 -2.93
C TYR A 56 10.57 6.84 -3.93
N LEU A 57 10.69 7.73 -4.92
CA LEU A 57 11.78 7.71 -5.90
C LEU A 57 13.16 7.90 -5.24
N ASP A 58 13.27 8.89 -4.35
CA ASP A 58 14.52 9.29 -3.74
C ASP A 58 15.05 8.25 -2.73
N GLU A 59 14.14 7.60 -1.99
CA GLU A 59 14.52 6.81 -0.81
C GLU A 59 14.07 5.34 -0.86
N PHE A 60 13.19 4.92 -1.77
CA PHE A 60 12.58 3.57 -1.75
C PHE A 60 12.62 2.80 -3.08
N ALA A 61 12.65 3.49 -4.23
CA ALA A 61 12.47 2.85 -5.54
C ALA A 61 13.59 1.86 -5.90
N ALA A 62 14.83 2.14 -5.51
CA ALA A 62 15.97 1.25 -5.75
C ALA A 62 15.81 -0.09 -5.01
N ASP A 63 15.41 -0.03 -3.73
CA ASP A 63 15.17 -1.22 -2.91
C ASP A 63 13.92 -1.97 -3.38
N ALA A 64 12.90 -1.28 -3.88
CA ALA A 64 11.69 -1.87 -4.42
C ALA A 64 11.93 -2.63 -5.74
N ALA A 65 12.72 -2.05 -6.64
CA ALA A 65 13.12 -2.73 -7.86
C ALA A 65 14.02 -3.95 -7.57
N ALA A 66 14.85 -3.89 -6.53
CA ALA A 66 15.67 -5.03 -6.11
C ALA A 66 14.84 -6.14 -5.45
N ALA A 67 13.80 -5.77 -4.69
CA ALA A 67 12.90 -6.71 -4.03
C ALA A 67 11.88 -7.33 -4.98
N ASP A 68 11.41 -6.57 -5.99
CA ASP A 68 10.42 -7.00 -6.99
C ASP A 68 10.87 -6.72 -8.45
N PRO A 69 11.88 -7.44 -8.96
CA PRO A 69 12.44 -7.16 -10.29
C PRO A 69 11.44 -7.34 -11.45
N GLU A 70 10.37 -8.10 -11.23
CA GLU A 70 9.36 -8.41 -12.24
C GLU A 70 8.01 -7.71 -12.00
N GLY A 71 7.89 -6.86 -10.97
CA GLY A 71 6.63 -6.20 -10.61
C GLY A 71 5.52 -7.18 -10.21
N ARG A 72 5.90 -8.37 -9.73
CA ARG A 72 5.02 -9.52 -9.44
C ARG A 72 4.70 -9.67 -7.97
N LEU A 73 5.31 -8.91 -7.07
CA LEU A 73 4.96 -8.92 -5.66
C LEU A 73 3.56 -8.33 -5.50
N LYS A 74 2.57 -9.21 -5.59
CA LYS A 74 1.21 -8.88 -5.21
C LYS A 74 1.19 -8.62 -3.70
N PRO A 75 0.28 -7.76 -3.20
CA PRO A 75 0.10 -7.50 -1.77
C PRO A 75 -0.20 -8.73 -0.89
N PHE A 76 -0.19 -9.95 -1.43
CA PHE A 76 -0.64 -11.18 -0.80
C PHE A 76 0.24 -12.42 -1.04
N ASP A 77 1.37 -12.33 -1.75
CA ASP A 77 2.10 -13.53 -2.20
C ASP A 77 3.28 -13.94 -1.27
N GLY A 78 2.97 -14.80 -0.29
CA GLY A 78 3.86 -15.87 0.21
C GLY A 78 5.29 -15.53 0.71
N GLU A 79 6.21 -16.51 0.57
CA GLU A 79 7.60 -16.46 1.07
C GLU A 79 8.46 -15.34 0.45
N GLU A 80 8.11 -14.91 -0.78
CA GLU A 80 8.75 -13.78 -1.46
C GLU A 80 8.41 -12.44 -0.78
N GLY A 81 7.14 -12.24 -0.40
CA GLY A 81 6.73 -11.10 0.42
C GLY A 81 7.46 -11.04 1.78
N GLN A 82 7.82 -12.19 2.35
CA GLN A 82 8.57 -12.27 3.61
C GLN A 82 10.06 -11.95 3.45
N ARG A 83 10.68 -12.32 2.32
CA ARG A 83 12.07 -11.93 2.02
C ARG A 83 12.18 -10.44 1.74
N ALA A 84 11.26 -9.90 0.94
CA ALA A 84 11.14 -8.46 0.73
C ALA A 84 10.91 -7.74 2.06
N ALA A 85 9.94 -8.20 2.87
CA ALA A 85 9.66 -7.64 4.18
C ALA A 85 10.86 -7.67 5.14
N LYS A 86 11.67 -8.73 5.16
CA LYS A 86 12.89 -8.81 5.99
C LYS A 86 14.04 -7.93 5.49
N LEU A 87 14.22 -7.83 4.18
CA LEU A 87 15.15 -6.89 3.55
C LEU A 87 14.77 -5.46 3.97
N TYR A 88 13.49 -5.10 3.85
CA TYR A 88 12.98 -3.83 4.32
C TYR A 88 13.10 -3.68 5.85
N GLU A 89 12.68 -4.64 6.65
CA GLU A 89 12.77 -4.56 8.11
C GLU A 89 14.22 -4.29 8.59
N SER A 90 15.22 -4.91 7.98
CA SER A 90 16.64 -4.69 8.30
C SER A 90 17.17 -3.30 7.94
N VAL A 91 16.64 -2.70 6.87
CA VAL A 91 16.99 -1.33 6.44
C VAL A 91 16.22 -0.27 7.25
N PHE A 92 15.06 -0.62 7.81
CA PHE A 92 14.09 0.33 8.34
C PHE A 92 13.86 0.31 9.87
N VAL A 93 14.70 -0.39 10.65
CA VAL A 93 14.72 -0.36 12.15
C VAL A 93 14.78 1.07 12.73
N GLY A 94 15.22 2.07 11.95
CA GLY A 94 15.35 3.46 12.38
C GLY A 94 14.08 4.33 12.39
N PHE A 95 12.95 3.88 11.83
CA PHE A 95 11.78 4.74 11.58
C PHE A 95 10.65 4.64 12.61
N GLY A 96 10.89 3.93 13.72
CA GLY A 96 9.98 3.65 14.84
C GLY A 96 8.74 4.53 14.96
N ASP A 97 7.60 4.00 14.55
CA ASP A 97 6.28 4.47 14.98
C ASP A 97 5.26 3.32 14.87
N ASP A 98 4.79 2.81 16.01
CA ASP A 98 3.81 1.72 16.11
C ASP A 98 2.42 2.13 15.55
N SER A 99 2.16 3.42 15.33
CA SER A 99 0.88 3.93 14.78
C SER A 99 0.64 3.59 13.31
N ILE A 100 1.70 3.18 12.60
CA ILE A 100 1.72 2.95 11.16
C ILE A 100 1.07 1.61 10.76
N ALA A 101 1.05 0.64 11.69
CA ALA A 101 0.43 -0.66 11.50
C ALA A 101 -1.10 -0.60 11.24
N GLN A 102 -1.74 0.57 11.39
CA GLN A 102 -3.18 0.79 11.18
C GLN A 102 -3.58 1.19 9.74
N LEU A 103 -2.63 1.40 8.83
CA LEU A 103 -2.88 1.98 7.49
C LEU A 103 -3.28 0.98 6.38
N GLY A 104 -3.45 -0.31 6.69
CA GLY A 104 -3.91 -1.32 5.74
C GLY A 104 -5.42 -1.62 5.84
N GLY A 105 -6.16 -1.51 4.72
CA GLY A 105 -7.58 -1.89 4.62
C GLY A 105 -7.89 -2.72 3.37
N ALA A 106 -8.72 -3.76 3.50
CA ALA A 106 -8.95 -4.80 2.50
C ALA A 106 -10.42 -4.94 2.07
N HIS A 107 -10.63 -5.40 0.83
CA HIS A 107 -11.93 -5.76 0.26
C HIS A 107 -12.08 -7.28 0.27
N VAL A 108 -13.17 -7.80 0.85
CA VAL A 108 -13.37 -9.23 1.12
C VAL A 108 -14.74 -9.67 0.61
N ALA A 109 -14.75 -10.61 -0.34
CA ALA A 109 -15.96 -11.26 -0.82
C ALA A 109 -16.15 -12.60 -0.07
N CYS A 110 -17.40 -12.93 0.30
CA CYS A 110 -17.73 -14.14 1.06
C CYS A 110 -18.89 -14.88 0.37
N GLU A 111 -18.56 -15.96 -0.33
CA GLU A 111 -19.51 -16.78 -1.09
C GLU A 111 -19.80 -18.11 -0.36
N TRP A 112 -20.99 -18.69 -0.56
CA TRP A 112 -21.43 -19.96 0.05
C TRP A 112 -21.40 -20.02 1.59
N VAL A 113 -21.59 -18.86 2.22
CA VAL A 113 -21.61 -18.72 3.67
C VAL A 113 -23.03 -18.85 4.25
N SER A 114 -23.16 -19.32 5.48
CA SER A 114 -24.47 -19.43 6.15
C SER A 114 -25.00 -18.06 6.58
N ASN A 115 -26.32 -17.92 6.70
CA ASN A 115 -26.94 -16.68 7.18
C ASN A 115 -26.58 -16.33 8.63
N ILE A 116 -26.13 -17.30 9.43
CA ILE A 116 -25.60 -16.99 10.77
C ILE A 116 -24.27 -16.20 10.63
N LEU A 117 -23.43 -16.52 9.64
CA LEU A 117 -22.10 -15.91 9.43
C LEU A 117 -22.17 -14.48 8.87
N THR A 118 -23.11 -14.17 7.98
CA THR A 118 -23.30 -12.81 7.44
C THR A 118 -23.69 -11.79 8.52
N LYS A 119 -24.53 -12.19 9.49
CA LYS A 119 -24.93 -11.35 10.63
C LYS A 119 -23.81 -11.13 11.62
N VAL A 120 -22.92 -12.11 11.76
CA VAL A 120 -21.70 -11.95 12.54
C VAL A 120 -20.76 -10.94 11.86
N LEU A 121 -20.47 -11.07 10.56
CA LEU A 121 -19.61 -10.13 9.82
C LEU A 121 -20.13 -8.69 9.94
N GLN A 122 -21.44 -8.50 9.72
CA GLN A 122 -22.11 -7.19 9.71
C GLN A 122 -22.22 -6.45 11.04
N ARG A 123 -21.78 -7.05 12.15
CA ARG A 123 -21.96 -6.50 13.50
C ARG A 123 -20.94 -5.41 13.86
N GLY A 124 -19.81 -5.33 13.15
CA GLY A 124 -18.73 -4.36 13.38
C GLY A 124 -19.02 -2.95 12.82
N ARG A 125 -18.24 -1.94 13.23
CA ARG A 125 -18.41 -0.51 12.85
C ARG A 125 -17.25 0.10 12.05
N LEU A 126 -16.23 -0.71 11.78
CA LEU A 126 -14.97 -0.30 11.17
C LEU A 126 -14.84 -0.77 9.71
N ALA A 127 -15.90 -1.35 9.15
CA ALA A 127 -15.99 -1.87 7.78
C ALA A 127 -17.42 -1.67 7.24
N ALA A 128 -17.63 -1.96 5.96
CA ALA A 128 -18.93 -1.96 5.30
C ALA A 128 -19.26 -3.34 4.74
N TYR A 129 -20.55 -3.68 4.61
CA TYR A 129 -21.00 -5.04 4.35
C TYR A 129 -22.11 -5.14 3.31
N LEU A 130 -22.14 -6.25 2.57
CA LEU A 130 -23.18 -6.61 1.60
C LEU A 130 -23.49 -8.11 1.72
N GLU A 131 -24.75 -8.50 1.68
CA GLU A 131 -25.22 -9.90 1.78
C GLU A 131 -26.31 -10.16 0.74
N GLN A 132 -26.34 -11.39 0.20
CA GLN A 132 -27.35 -11.83 -0.75
C GLN A 132 -28.76 -11.91 -0.13
N SER A 133 -29.79 -11.44 -0.84
CA SER A 133 -31.19 -11.42 -0.37
C SER A 133 -31.87 -12.79 -0.49
N THR A 134 -32.74 -13.13 0.47
CA THR A 134 -33.54 -14.38 0.50
C THR A 134 -35.06 -14.16 0.36
N ARG A 135 -35.49 -12.95 -0.04
CA ARG A 135 -36.92 -12.57 -0.21
C ARG A 135 -37.57 -13.18 -1.44
#